data_AF-A0A9D9QFX2-F1
#
_entry.id   AF-A0A9D9QFX2-F1
#
_cell.length_a   1.000
_cell.length_b   1.000
_cell.length_c   1.000
_cell.angle_alpha   90.00
_cell.angle_beta   90.00
_cell.angle_gamma   90.00
#
_symmetry.space_group_name_H-M   'P 1'
#
loop_
_entity.id
_entity.type
_entity.pdbx_description
1 polymer ?
#
loop_
_entity_poly.entity_id
_entity_poly.type
_entity_poly.pdbx_seq_one_letter_code
_entity_poly.pdbx_strand_id
1 'polypeptide(L)'
;MFQYFKAGTYLFISVALLTGCSKKASDYSHLVSSYKKIHCTTLSSTRASIIERKRGIQKIAKLQNEFKEALKFLKQEEKEKLNELMTTAILDIQQGKCD
;
A
#
# COMPACT_ATOMS: atom_id res chain seq x y z
N MET A 1 15.90 -59.96 -4.16
CA MET A 1 16.10 -59.98 -2.71
C MET A 1 16.15 -58.53 -2.24
N PHE A 2 15.14 -58.11 -1.47
CA PHE A 2 14.98 -56.84 -0.70
C PHE A 2 15.14 -55.50 -1.45
N GLN A 3 14.06 -54.78 -1.80
CA GLN A 3 13.18 -53.93 -0.96
C GLN A 3 13.90 -52.71 -0.32
N TYR A 4 13.20 -51.56 -0.32
CA TYR A 4 13.55 -50.24 0.22
C TYR A 4 14.31 -49.27 -0.70
N PHE A 5 13.58 -48.60 -1.61
CA PHE A 5 13.51 -47.14 -1.58
C PHE A 5 12.13 -46.71 -2.09
N LYS A 6 11.19 -46.92 -1.17
CA LYS A 6 9.80 -46.51 -1.21
C LYS A 6 9.78 -44.99 -1.03
N ALA A 7 9.01 -44.29 -1.88
CA ALA A 7 8.51 -42.94 -1.65
C ALA A 7 9.57 -41.83 -1.48
N GLY A 8 9.89 -41.09 -2.54
CA GLY A 8 10.82 -39.96 -2.40
C GLY A 8 10.73 -38.81 -3.40
N THR A 9 9.80 -38.81 -4.35
CA THR A 9 9.77 -37.70 -5.34
C THR A 9 8.37 -37.42 -5.89
N TYR A 10 7.34 -37.61 -5.07
CA TYR A 10 5.98 -37.10 -5.29
C TYR A 10 5.75 -35.76 -4.57
N LEU A 11 6.73 -34.85 -4.61
CA LEU A 11 6.67 -33.58 -3.85
C LEU A 11 7.18 -32.37 -4.67
N PHE A 12 6.97 -32.39 -5.99
CA PHE A 12 7.33 -31.27 -6.87
C PHE A 12 6.14 -30.66 -7.62
N ILE A 13 4.90 -31.07 -7.33
CA ILE A 13 3.71 -30.58 -8.03
C ILE A 13 2.61 -30.24 -7.00
N SER A 14 2.91 -29.33 -6.08
CA SER A 14 1.90 -28.70 -5.22
C SER A 14 2.28 -27.28 -4.82
N VAL A 15 3.13 -26.61 -5.61
CA VAL A 15 3.33 -25.14 -5.56
C VAL A 15 2.50 -24.46 -6.67
N ALA A 16 1.43 -25.10 -7.11
CA ALA A 16 0.34 -24.44 -7.82
C ALA A 16 -0.80 -24.29 -6.82
N LEU A 17 -1.29 -23.05 -6.66
CA LEU A 17 -2.41 -22.64 -5.78
C LEU A 17 -2.03 -22.05 -4.40
N LEU A 18 -1.01 -21.19 -4.36
CA LEU A 18 -1.15 -19.92 -3.62
C LEU A 18 -1.86 -18.89 -4.51
N THR A 19 -3.00 -19.27 -5.08
CA THR A 19 -4.05 -18.32 -5.51
C THR A 19 -4.77 -17.79 -4.26
N GLY A 20 -4.00 -17.39 -3.24
CA GLY A 20 -4.51 -16.39 -2.33
C GLY A 20 -4.63 -15.12 -3.17
N CYS A 21 -5.80 -14.48 -3.15
CA CYS A 21 -5.96 -13.09 -3.56
C CYS A 21 -4.92 -12.23 -2.82
N SER A 22 -3.70 -12.24 -3.32
CA SER A 22 -2.60 -11.46 -2.79
C SER A 22 -2.94 -10.05 -3.24
N LYS A 23 -3.37 -9.23 -2.28
CA LYS A 23 -3.59 -7.81 -2.54
C LYS A 23 -2.32 -7.24 -3.16
N LYS A 24 -2.48 -6.48 -4.23
CA LYS A 24 -1.40 -5.84 -4.95
C LYS A 24 -1.26 -4.40 -4.51
N ALA A 25 -0.09 -3.80 -4.69
CA ALA A 25 0.14 -2.38 -4.46
C ALA A 25 -0.85 -1.52 -5.27
N SER A 26 -1.24 -1.98 -6.46
CA SER A 26 -2.24 -1.33 -7.31
C SER A 26 -3.62 -1.18 -6.64
N ASP A 27 -4.01 -2.14 -5.78
CA ASP A 27 -5.29 -2.09 -5.06
C ASP A 27 -5.34 -0.93 -4.05
N TYR A 28 -4.16 -0.40 -3.69
CA TYR A 28 -3.97 0.67 -2.73
C TYR A 28 -3.57 2.01 -3.37
N SER A 29 -3.52 2.07 -4.70
CA SER A 29 -3.24 3.31 -5.46
C SER A 29 -4.21 4.45 -5.09
N HIS A 30 -5.48 4.12 -4.82
CA HIS A 30 -6.48 5.07 -4.35
C HIS A 30 -6.13 5.71 -3.00
N LEU A 31 -5.46 4.99 -2.09
CA LEU A 31 -5.00 5.55 -0.81
C LEU A 31 -3.94 6.63 -1.03
N VAL A 32 -2.98 6.36 -1.92
CA VAL A 32 -1.89 7.29 -2.25
C VAL A 32 -2.45 8.53 -2.95
N SER A 33 -3.36 8.36 -3.91
CA SER A 33 -4.03 9.48 -4.60
C SER A 33 -4.90 10.31 -3.63
N SER A 34 -5.66 9.66 -2.75
CA SER A 34 -6.46 10.34 -1.72
C SER A 34 -5.59 11.12 -0.74
N TYR A 35 -4.45 10.54 -0.34
CA TYR A 35 -3.47 11.21 0.51
C TYR A 35 -2.94 12.48 -0.15
N LYS A 36 -2.49 12.39 -1.41
CA LYS A 36 -2.03 13.52 -2.22
C LYS A 36 -3.08 14.62 -2.32
N LYS A 37 -4.30 14.25 -2.72
CA LYS A 37 -5.42 15.19 -2.88
C LYS A 37 -5.73 15.93 -1.58
N ILE A 38 -5.86 15.20 -0.46
CA ILE A 38 -6.22 15.81 0.83
C ILE A 38 -5.07 16.67 1.35
N HIS A 39 -3.81 16.23 1.22
CA HIS A 39 -2.66 17.05 1.59
C HIS A 39 -2.64 18.37 0.80
N CYS A 40 -2.81 18.28 -0.52
CA CYS A 40 -2.85 19.44 -1.39
C CYS A 40 -4.01 20.38 -1.06
N THR A 41 -5.23 19.88 -0.85
CA THR A 41 -6.37 20.75 -0.52
C THR A 41 -6.29 21.33 0.90
N THR A 42 -5.73 20.58 1.86
CA THR A 42 -5.68 20.96 3.28
C THR A 42 -4.53 21.93 3.58
N LEU A 43 -3.38 21.76 2.92
CA LEU A 43 -2.20 22.59 3.16
C LEU A 43 -2.09 23.77 2.19
N SER A 44 -2.56 23.63 0.94
CA SER A 44 -2.48 24.71 -0.06
C SER A 44 -3.61 25.73 0.07
N SER A 45 -4.77 25.34 0.62
CA SER A 45 -5.89 26.28 0.78
C SER A 45 -5.65 27.23 1.95
N THR A 46 -5.11 28.41 1.64
CA THR A 46 -5.04 29.58 2.54
C THR A 46 -6.43 30.06 2.99
N ARG A 47 -7.51 29.62 2.32
CA ARG A 47 -8.91 29.93 2.64
C ARG A 47 -9.62 28.87 3.48
N ALA A 48 -8.98 27.73 3.77
CA ALA A 48 -9.61 26.69 4.58
C ALA A 48 -9.74 27.14 6.04
N SER A 49 -10.96 27.08 6.58
CA SER A 49 -11.22 27.29 8.00
C SER A 49 -10.38 26.33 8.86
N ILE A 50 -10.00 26.75 10.07
CA ILE A 50 -9.24 25.92 11.03
C ILE A 50 -9.92 24.56 11.25
N ILE A 51 -11.25 24.51 11.23
CA ILE A 51 -12.04 23.29 11.37
C ILE A 51 -11.85 22.35 10.16
N GLU A 52 -11.90 22.89 8.95
CA GLU A 52 -11.65 22.14 7.71
C GLU A 52 -10.22 21.62 7.66
N ARG A 53 -9.26 22.43 8.13
CA ARG A 53 -7.86 22.03 8.23
C ARG A 53 -7.66 20.88 9.22
N LYS A 54 -8.32 20.94 10.39
CA LYS A 54 -8.32 19.87 11.39
C LYS A 54 -8.93 18.57 10.85
N ARG A 55 -10.04 18.65 10.11
CA ARG A 55 -10.66 17.49 9.44
C ARG A 55 -9.72 16.89 8.37
N GLY A 56 -9.05 17.73 7.60
CA GLY A 56 -8.06 17.30 6.61
C GLY A 56 -6.90 16.53 7.25
N ILE A 57 -6.31 17.06 8.33
CA ILE A 57 -5.25 16.39 9.10
C ILE A 57 -5.74 15.06 9.69
N GLN A 58 -6.96 15.00 10.22
CA GLN A 58 -7.54 13.75 10.72
C GLN A 58 -7.70 12.70 9.60
N LYS A 59 -8.15 13.11 8.40
CA LYS A 59 -8.25 12.21 7.25
C LYS A 59 -6.87 11.72 6.78
N ILE A 60 -5.86 12.59 6.79
CA ILE A 60 -4.46 12.23 6.50
C ILE A 60 -3.96 11.18 7.49
N ALA A 61 -4.17 11.39 8.80
CA ALA A 61 -3.78 10.43 9.83
C ALA A 61 -4.50 9.08 9.66
N LYS A 62 -5.79 9.10 9.30
CA LYS A 62 -6.55 7.87 9.02
C LYS A 62 -5.98 7.12 7.82
N LEU A 63 -5.69 7.83 6.72
CA LEU A 63 -5.07 7.25 5.51
C LEU A 63 -3.68 6.66 5.80
N GLN A 64 -2.87 7.32 6.62
CA GLN A 64 -1.57 6.77 7.05
C GLN A 64 -1.73 5.48 7.86
N ASN A 65 -2.78 5.38 8.68
CA ASN A 65 -3.06 4.15 9.41
C ASN A 65 -3.55 3.03 8.47
N GLU A 66 -4.45 3.35 7.54
CA GLU A 66 -4.90 2.41 6.50
C GLU A 66 -3.74 1.93 5.61
N PHE A 67 -2.78 2.81 5.32
CA PHE A 67 -1.55 2.47 4.61
C PHE A 67 -0.67 1.50 5.41
N LYS A 68 -0.45 1.76 6.70
CA LYS A 68 0.31 0.86 7.59
C LYS A 68 -0.36 -0.51 7.71
N GLU A 69 -1.69 -0.54 7.79
CA GLU A 69 -2.46 -1.79 7.76
C GLU A 69 -2.31 -2.51 6.42
N ALA A 70 -2.41 -1.80 5.29
CA ALA A 70 -2.20 -2.37 3.96
C ALA A 70 -0.83 -3.06 3.82
N LEU A 71 0.23 -2.42 4.34
CA LEU A 71 1.59 -2.99 4.38
C LEU A 71 1.69 -4.28 5.19
N LYS A 72 0.76 -4.59 6.11
CA LYS A 72 0.77 -5.88 6.82
C LYS A 72 0.30 -7.04 5.95
N PHE A 73 -0.61 -6.77 5.02
CA PHE A 73 -1.23 -7.79 4.16
C PHE A 73 -0.52 -8.00 2.81
N LEU A 74 0.38 -7.09 2.44
CA LEU A 74 1.16 -7.17 1.20
C LEU A 74 2.36 -8.11 1.35
N LYS A 75 2.76 -8.77 0.26
CA LYS A 75 4.05 -9.47 0.16
C LYS A 75 5.18 -8.44 0.11
N GLN A 76 6.40 -8.83 0.50
CA GLN A 76 7.55 -7.91 0.60
C GLN A 76 7.77 -7.06 -0.66
N GLU A 77 7.73 -7.67 -1.85
CA GLU A 77 7.86 -6.97 -3.13
C GLU A 77 6.78 -5.91 -3.34
N GLU A 78 5.52 -6.21 -2.99
CA GLU A 78 4.40 -5.28 -3.13
C GLU A 78 4.40 -4.20 -2.04
N LYS A 79 5.00 -4.47 -0.87
CA LYS A 79 5.24 -3.46 0.17
C LYS A 79 6.23 -2.41 -0.32
N GLU A 80 7.32 -2.84 -0.96
CA GLU A 80 8.33 -1.94 -1.51
C GLU A 80 7.72 -1.04 -2.59
N LYS A 81 6.97 -1.61 -3.54
CA LYS A 81 6.23 -0.84 -4.56
C LYS A 81 5.26 0.17 -3.93
N LEU A 82 4.48 -0.24 -2.93
CA LEU A 82 3.53 0.65 -2.27
C LEU A 82 4.24 1.78 -1.48
N ASN A 83 5.36 1.48 -0.83
CA ASN A 83 6.20 2.48 -0.16
C ASN A 83 6.84 3.47 -1.14
N GLU A 84 7.27 3.00 -2.30
CA GLU A 84 7.84 3.85 -3.34
C GLU A 84 6.78 4.80 -3.93
N LEU A 85 5.57 4.30 -4.19
CA LEU A 85 4.43 5.13 -4.60
C LEU A 85 4.08 6.20 -3.57
N MET A 86 4.06 5.84 -2.29
CA MET A 86 3.77 6.78 -1.20
C MET A 86 4.87 7.82 -1.03
N THR A 87 6.13 7.40 -1.10
CA THR A 87 7.29 8.30 -1.04
C THR A 87 7.27 9.27 -2.21
N THR A 88 6.99 8.79 -3.42
CA THR A 88 6.86 9.62 -4.62
C THR A 88 5.73 10.64 -4.45
N ALA A 89 4.56 10.23 -3.93
CA ALA A 89 3.47 11.15 -3.67
C ALA A 89 3.83 12.21 -2.61
N ILE A 90 4.58 11.85 -1.56
CA ILE A 90 5.07 12.81 -0.56
C ILE A 90 6.02 13.83 -1.21
N LEU A 91 6.96 13.36 -2.04
CA LEU A 91 7.88 14.22 -2.77
C LEU A 91 7.15 15.16 -3.74
N ASP A 92 6.15 14.66 -4.47
CA ASP A 92 5.31 15.48 -5.35
C ASP A 92 4.59 16.58 -4.57
N ILE A 93 3.99 16.26 -3.42
CA ILE A 93 3.33 17.25 -2.54
C ILE A 93 4.33 18.30 -2.08
N GLN A 94 5.55 17.89 -1.68
CA GLN A 94 6.60 18.82 -1.24
C GLN A 94 7.10 19.72 -2.37
N GLN A 95 7.12 19.21 -3.60
CA GLN A 95 7.43 19.98 -4.81
C GLN A 95 6.26 20.85 -5.28
N GLY A 96 5.10 20.82 -4.58
CA GLY A 96 3.89 21.55 -4.98
C GLY A 96 3.16 20.97 -6.18
N LYS A 97 3.53 19.76 -6.64
CA LYS A 97 2.89 19.04 -7.74
C LYS A 97 1.61 18.40 -7.23
N CYS A 98 0.55 19.19 -7.22
CA CYS A 98 -0.77 18.81 -6.71
C CYS A 98 -1.78 18.39 -7.79
N ASP A 99 -1.34 18.29 -9.05
CA ASP A 99 -2.11 17.73 -10.17
C ASP A 99 -2.34 16.21 -10.06
#